data_AF-A0A2S4PLZ4-F1
#
_entry.id   AF-A0A2S4PLZ4-F1
#
_cell.length_a   1.000
_cell.length_b   1.000
_cell.length_c   1.000
_cell.angle_alpha   90.00
_cell.angle_beta   90.00
_cell.angle_gamma   90.00
#
_symmetry.space_group_name_H-M   'P 1'
#
loop_
_entity.id
_entity.type
_entity.pdbx_description
1 polymer ?
#
loop_
_entity_poly.entity_id
_entity_poly.type
_entity_poly.pdbx_seq_one_letter_code
_entity_poly.pdbx_strand_id
1 'polypeptide(L)'
;MAPNFFLEVKSGKCTSDVANLQALHTGALGERGLMALRGWRREGLGLDNKAHTITGHTSMARSHFFHSCRKKKTNSNELEFYMNEINSDSITGYAEGFHRGVSMYRNLRDFADEQRLGSIAMTNEVAYRTEDAEEAEE
;
A
#
# COMPACT_ATOMS: atom_id res chain seq x y z
N MET A 1 -9.29 -6.48 -8.60
CA MET A 1 -7.83 -6.37 -8.40
C MET A 1 -7.55 -5.59 -7.12
N ALA A 2 -6.52 -5.94 -6.36
CA ALA A 2 -6.23 -5.33 -5.04
C ALA A 2 -5.77 -3.86 -5.17
N PRO A 3 -6.56 -2.87 -4.70
CA PRO A 3 -6.14 -1.47 -4.71
C PRO A 3 -5.06 -1.24 -3.64
N ASN A 4 -4.01 -0.50 -3.99
CA ASN A 4 -2.90 -0.19 -3.11
C ASN A 4 -2.42 1.27 -3.21
N PHE A 5 -3.20 2.11 -3.89
CA PHE A 5 -3.01 3.55 -3.91
C PHE A 5 -4.33 4.21 -3.58
N PHE A 6 -4.35 5.02 -2.52
CA PHE A 6 -5.53 5.72 -2.05
C PHE A 6 -5.23 7.21 -1.94
N LEU A 7 -6.18 8.03 -2.37
CA LEU A 7 -6.15 9.47 -2.17
C LEU A 7 -7.49 9.93 -1.61
N GLU A 8 -7.47 10.51 -0.42
CA GLU A 8 -8.66 11.07 0.19
C GLU A 8 -8.60 12.61 0.20
N VAL A 9 -9.48 13.24 -0.56
CA VAL A 9 -9.63 14.70 -0.54
C VAL A 9 -10.55 15.07 0.62
N LYS A 10 -10.08 15.95 1.51
CA LYS A 10 -10.83 16.36 2.70
C LYS A 10 -11.26 17.81 2.58
N SER A 11 -12.49 18.11 3.01
CA SER A 11 -12.91 19.50 3.14
C SER A 11 -12.14 20.19 4.28
N GLY A 12 -12.04 21.52 4.25
CA GLY A 12 -11.38 22.29 5.33
C GLY A 12 -12.05 22.15 6.71
N LYS A 13 -13.21 21.49 6.80
CA LYS A 13 -13.88 21.15 8.07
C LYS A 13 -13.40 19.83 8.67
N CYS A 14 -12.62 19.04 7.93
CA CYS A 14 -12.09 17.78 8.41
C CYS A 14 -10.94 18.02 9.38
N THR A 15 -10.98 17.39 10.56
CA THR A 15 -9.87 17.44 11.50
C THR A 15 -8.73 16.53 11.04
N SER A 16 -7.50 16.86 11.45
CA SER A 16 -6.30 16.07 11.12
C SER A 16 -6.42 14.63 11.63
N ASP A 17 -7.02 14.42 12.80
CA ASP A 17 -7.16 13.09 13.39
C ASP A 17 -8.07 12.18 12.57
N VAL A 18 -9.19 12.72 12.06
CA VAL A 18 -10.10 11.98 11.19
C VAL A 18 -9.41 11.61 9.87
N ALA A 19 -8.65 12.54 9.28
CA ALA A 19 -7.88 12.27 8.07
C ALA A 19 -6.82 11.19 8.29
N ASN A 20 -6.10 11.22 9.42
CA ASN A 20 -5.11 10.22 9.79
C ASN A 20 -5.72 8.84 10.02
N LEU A 21 -6.88 8.75 10.68
CA LEU A 21 -7.57 7.48 10.90
C LEU A 21 -8.08 6.87 9.59
N GLN A 22 -8.60 7.68 8.68
CA GLN A 22 -9.08 7.19 7.39
C GLN A 22 -7.92 6.77 6.47
N ALA A 23 -6.82 7.54 6.48
CA ALA A 23 -5.55 7.17 5.88
C ALA A 23 -5.06 5.81 6.44
N LEU A 24 -5.04 5.65 7.76
CA LEU A 24 -4.62 4.42 8.42
C LEU A 24 -5.48 3.23 7.99
N HIS A 25 -6.80 3.40 8.03
CA HIS A 25 -7.76 2.36 7.71
C HIS A 25 -7.64 1.89 6.25
N THR A 26 -7.62 2.82 5.29
CA THR A 26 -7.52 2.50 3.86
C THR A 26 -6.15 1.92 3.49
N GLY A 27 -5.07 2.47 4.04
CA GLY A 27 -3.72 1.96 3.84
C GLY A 27 -3.55 0.54 4.38
N ALA A 28 -4.06 0.25 5.59
CA ALA A 28 -4.04 -1.10 6.15
C ALA A 28 -4.85 -2.09 5.32
N LEU A 29 -6.00 -1.66 4.77
CA LEU A 29 -6.83 -2.52 3.91
C LEU A 29 -6.11 -2.88 2.61
N GLY A 30 -5.47 -1.90 1.95
CA GLY A 30 -4.69 -2.16 0.74
C GLY A 30 -3.49 -3.07 1.00
N GLU A 31 -2.76 -2.82 2.09
CA GLU A 31 -1.58 -3.61 2.44
C GLU A 31 -1.95 -5.05 2.76
N ARG A 32 -3.07 -5.26 3.46
CA ARG A 32 -3.62 -6.60 3.70
C ARG A 32 -3.98 -7.31 2.38
N GLY A 33 -4.54 -6.57 1.41
CA GLY A 33 -4.86 -7.09 0.09
C GLY A 33 -3.61 -7.54 -0.68
N LEU A 34 -2.55 -6.72 -0.68
CA LEU A 34 -1.29 -7.08 -1.33
C LEU A 34 -0.56 -8.21 -0.60
N MET A 35 -0.56 -8.21 0.73
CA MET A 35 -0.02 -9.32 1.53
C MET A 35 -0.73 -10.64 1.20
N ALA A 36 -2.07 -10.64 1.13
CA ALA A 36 -2.84 -11.82 0.75
C ALA A 36 -2.53 -12.30 -0.68
N LEU A 37 -2.39 -11.37 -1.63
CA LEU A 37 -2.02 -11.68 -3.00
C LEU A 37 -0.63 -12.34 -3.08
N ARG A 38 0.35 -11.76 -2.39
CA ARG A 38 1.73 -12.24 -2.37
C ARG A 38 1.91 -13.54 -1.60
N GLY A 39 1.09 -13.80 -0.59
CA GLY A 39 1.08 -15.04 0.19
C GLY A 39 0.30 -16.17 -0.47
N TRP A 40 -0.41 -15.92 -1.57
CA TRP A 40 -1.25 -16.93 -2.22
C TRP A 40 -0.44 -18.15 -2.65
N ARG A 41 -0.86 -19.35 -2.19
CA ARG A 41 -0.20 -20.64 -2.43
C ARG A 41 1.31 -20.68 -2.09
N ARG A 42 1.78 -19.79 -1.21
CA ARG A 42 3.16 -19.79 -0.69
C ARG A 42 3.15 -20.16 0.79
N GLU A 43 4.25 -20.73 1.27
CA GLU A 43 4.42 -20.96 2.70
C GLU A 43 4.56 -19.62 3.45
N GLY A 44 3.74 -19.43 4.49
CA GLY A 44 3.75 -18.23 5.33
C GLY A 44 2.79 -17.13 4.89
N LEU A 45 3.02 -15.90 5.37
CA LEU A 45 2.11 -14.76 5.21
C LEU A 45 2.52 -13.79 4.08
N GLY A 46 3.54 -14.11 3.29
CA GLY A 46 4.04 -13.19 2.25
C GLY A 46 4.64 -11.87 2.79
N LEU A 47 5.12 -11.87 4.03
CA LEU A 47 5.71 -10.70 4.68
C LEU A 47 7.18 -10.54 4.27
N ASP A 48 7.56 -9.32 3.91
CA ASP A 48 8.95 -8.94 3.59
C ASP A 48 9.39 -7.62 4.25
N ASN A 49 8.57 -7.09 5.17
CA ASN A 49 8.77 -5.82 5.87
C ASN A 49 8.95 -4.62 4.91
N LYS A 50 8.44 -4.69 3.67
CA LYS A 50 8.42 -3.57 2.73
C LYS A 50 7.03 -2.96 2.65
N ALA A 51 6.98 -1.70 2.21
CA ALA A 51 5.75 -0.99 1.96
C ALA A 51 5.28 -1.21 0.52
N HIS A 52 4.02 -1.60 0.35
CA HIS A 52 3.44 -1.81 -0.98
C HIS A 52 2.21 -0.94 -1.23
N THR A 53 1.73 -0.28 -0.18
CA THR A 53 0.52 0.54 -0.22
C THR A 53 0.82 1.98 0.12
N ILE A 54 0.22 2.88 -0.65
CA ILE A 54 0.28 4.33 -0.47
C ILE A 54 -1.10 4.83 -0.08
N THR A 55 -1.15 5.69 0.94
CA THR A 55 -2.30 6.57 1.13
C THR A 55 -1.84 8.02 1.16
N GLY A 56 -2.61 8.91 0.57
CA GLY A 56 -2.45 10.34 0.72
C GLY A 56 -3.77 10.98 1.12
N HIS A 57 -3.70 12.12 1.81
CA HIS A 57 -4.87 12.96 1.99
C HIS A 57 -4.55 14.42 1.66
N THR A 58 -5.51 15.10 1.05
CA THR A 58 -5.34 16.47 0.56
C THR A 58 -6.18 17.43 1.41
N SER A 59 -5.60 17.86 2.53
CA SER A 59 -5.90 19.17 3.14
C SER A 59 -4.72 20.13 2.93
N MET A 60 -3.51 19.58 2.91
CA MET A 60 -2.23 20.02 2.32
C MET A 60 -1.61 18.71 1.79
N ALA A 61 -0.97 18.63 0.62
CA ALA A 61 -0.64 17.34 -0.03
C ALA A 61 0.35 16.49 0.80
N ARG A 62 -0.15 15.76 1.79
CA ARG A 62 0.59 14.90 2.73
C ARG A 62 0.40 13.45 2.32
N SER A 63 1.51 12.74 2.18
CA SER A 63 1.54 11.35 1.70
C SER A 63 2.18 10.43 2.75
N HIS A 64 1.64 9.21 2.89
CA HIS A 64 2.10 8.19 3.84
C HIS A 64 2.33 6.84 3.12
N PHE A 65 3.37 6.10 3.52
CA PHE A 65 3.62 4.71 3.16
C PHE A 65 3.06 3.76 4.22
N PHE A 66 2.59 2.59 3.80
CA PHE A 66 2.13 1.51 4.67
C PHE A 66 2.92 0.25 4.44
N HIS A 67 3.36 -0.39 5.52
CA HIS A 67 3.90 -1.74 5.47
C HIS A 67 3.31 -2.59 6.59
N SER A 68 3.14 -3.89 6.33
CA SER A 68 2.71 -4.87 7.33
C SER A 68 3.89 -5.64 7.89
N CYS A 69 3.92 -5.85 9.21
CA CYS A 69 4.89 -6.70 9.89
C CYS A 69 4.18 -7.64 10.88
N ARG A 70 4.84 -8.74 11.26
CA ARG A 70 4.38 -9.54 12.41
C ARG A 70 4.55 -8.73 13.70
N LYS A 71 3.59 -8.86 14.61
CA LYS A 71 3.68 -8.31 15.96
C LYS A 71 4.90 -8.89 16.67
N LYS A 72 5.89 -8.06 16.99
CA LYS A 72 7.19 -8.51 17.58
C LYS A 72 7.06 -9.19 18.94
N LYS A 73 5.97 -8.94 19.69
CA LYS A 73 5.85 -9.32 21.11
C LYS A 73 5.00 -10.56 21.38
N THR A 74 4.42 -11.18 20.34
CA THR A 74 3.52 -12.32 20.53
C THR A 74 3.86 -13.42 19.53
N ASN A 75 3.90 -14.68 19.98
CA ASN A 75 3.90 -15.87 19.09
C ASN A 75 2.56 -16.07 18.37
N SER A 76 1.76 -15.00 18.24
CA SER A 76 0.47 -15.00 17.57
C SER A 76 0.64 -14.68 16.08
N ASN A 77 -0.22 -15.23 15.23
CA ASN A 77 -0.37 -14.81 13.83
C ASN A 77 -1.01 -13.41 13.66
N GLU A 78 -0.99 -12.57 14.70
CA GLU A 78 -1.54 -11.21 14.68
C GLU A 78 -0.61 -10.29 13.87
N LEU A 79 -1.20 -9.59 12.91
CA LEU A 79 -0.51 -8.65 12.03
C LEU A 79 -0.63 -7.23 12.57
N GLU A 80 0.46 -6.47 12.48
CA GLU A 80 0.47 -5.03 12.73
C GLU A 80 0.74 -4.28 11.43
N PHE A 81 0.03 -3.18 11.23
CA PHE A 81 0.17 -2.30 10.08
C PHE A 81 0.79 -0.98 10.53
N TYR A 82 1.87 -0.59 9.86
CA TYR A 82 2.64 0.59 10.20
C TYR A 82 2.44 1.66 9.13
N MET A 83 1.86 2.79 9.53
CA MET A 83 1.75 4.00 8.72
C MET A 83 2.94 4.92 8.99
N ASN A 84 3.71 5.26 7.96
CA ASN A 84 4.84 6.18 8.07
C ASN A 84 4.65 7.34 7.11
N GLU A 85 4.80 8.57 7.59
CA GLU A 85 4.76 9.76 6.74
C GLU A 85 5.99 9.79 5.83
N ILE A 86 5.77 10.05 4.54
CA ILE A 86 6.84 10.15 3.53
C ILE A 86 7.33 11.59 3.49
N ASN A 87 6.39 12.49 3.21
CA ASN A 87 6.60 13.92 3.05
C ASN A 87 5.24 14.64 2.96
N SER A 88 5.29 15.97 3.05
CA SER A 88 4.16 16.86 2.77
C SER A 88 4.61 18.07 1.96
N ASP A 89 3.85 18.43 0.92
CA ASP A 89 4.06 19.63 0.11
C ASP A 89 2.75 20.44 -0.03
N SER A 90 2.86 21.76 -0.13
CA SER A 90 1.70 22.62 -0.40
C SER A 90 1.51 22.81 -1.90
N ILE A 91 0.35 22.41 -2.42
CA ILE A 91 -0.02 22.56 -3.84
C ILE A 91 -0.85 23.82 -4.12
N THR A 92 -1.19 24.59 -3.10
CA THR A 92 -2.02 25.81 -3.21
C THR A 92 -1.26 27.10 -2.90
N GLY A 93 -0.02 27.00 -2.38
CA GLY A 93 0.76 28.16 -1.94
C GLY A 93 1.54 28.85 -3.06
N TYR A 94 2.47 28.14 -3.70
CA TYR A 94 3.40 28.71 -4.68
C TYR A 94 3.81 27.67 -5.74
N ALA A 95 4.28 28.16 -6.89
CA ALA A 95 4.52 27.33 -8.09
C ALA A 95 5.46 26.14 -7.84
N GLU A 96 6.57 26.36 -7.13
CA GLU A 96 7.53 25.29 -6.84
C GLU A 96 6.92 24.19 -5.96
N GLY A 97 6.16 24.55 -4.92
CA GLY A 97 5.43 23.59 -4.08
C GLY A 97 4.39 22.78 -4.86
N PHE A 98 3.69 23.43 -5.80
CA PHE A 98 2.79 22.75 -6.73
C PHE A 98 3.54 21.71 -7.58
N HIS A 99 4.66 22.09 -8.19
CA HIS A 99 5.45 21.17 -9.01
C HIS A 99 5.97 19.98 -8.20
N ARG A 100 6.50 20.20 -6.99
CA ARG A 100 6.96 19.12 -6.12
C ARG A 100 5.83 18.20 -5.70
N GLY A 101 4.71 18.75 -5.22
CA GLY A 101 3.56 17.96 -4.76
C GLY A 101 2.93 17.12 -5.87
N VAL A 102 2.75 17.68 -7.08
CA VAL A 102 2.22 16.92 -8.23
C VAL A 102 3.20 15.86 -8.70
N SER A 103 4.51 16.15 -8.69
CA SER A 103 5.54 15.17 -9.06
C SER A 103 5.58 14.02 -8.05
N MET A 104 5.57 14.33 -6.76
CA MET A 104 5.49 13.33 -5.69
C MET A 104 4.25 12.45 -5.86
N TYR A 105 3.07 13.04 -6.09
CA TYR A 105 1.84 12.28 -6.30
C TYR A 105 1.96 11.28 -7.46
N ARG A 106 2.51 11.71 -8.60
CA ARG A 106 2.71 10.85 -9.77
C ARG A 106 3.69 9.72 -9.47
N ASN A 107 4.85 10.05 -8.90
CA ASN A 107 5.87 9.06 -8.56
C ASN A 107 5.35 8.01 -7.56
N LEU A 108 4.57 8.42 -6.56
CA LEU A 108 3.99 7.50 -5.58
C LEU A 108 2.91 6.61 -6.20
N ARG A 109 2.12 7.13 -7.15
CA ARG A 109 1.15 6.34 -7.89
C ARG A 109 1.84 5.29 -8.76
N ASP A 110 2.89 5.69 -9.47
CA ASP A 110 3.65 4.79 -10.34
C ASP A 110 4.38 3.72 -9.51
N PHE A 111 4.99 4.11 -8.39
CA PHE A 111 5.56 3.16 -7.42
C PHE A 111 4.52 2.14 -6.93
N ALA A 112 3.32 2.60 -6.53
CA ALA A 112 2.26 1.69 -6.12
C ALA A 112 1.88 0.71 -7.24
N ASP A 113 1.81 1.18 -8.49
CA ASP A 113 1.54 0.33 -9.63
C ASP A 113 2.61 -0.76 -9.82
N GLU A 114 3.88 -0.40 -9.72
CA GLU A 114 5.00 -1.34 -9.75
C GLU A 114 4.88 -2.42 -8.67
N GLN A 115 4.57 -2.04 -7.42
CA GLN A 115 4.40 -3.00 -6.32
C GLN A 115 3.23 -3.95 -6.57
N ARG A 116 2.13 -3.43 -7.12
CA ARG A 116 0.93 -4.22 -7.43
C ARG A 116 1.19 -5.18 -8.59
N LEU A 117 1.78 -4.70 -9.68
CA LEU A 117 2.10 -5.51 -10.86
C LEU A 117 3.13 -6.60 -10.51
N GLY A 118 4.17 -6.25 -9.75
CA GLY A 118 5.13 -7.24 -9.24
C GLY A 118 4.47 -8.30 -8.36
N SER A 119 3.52 -7.91 -7.51
CA SER A 119 2.73 -8.86 -6.71
C SER A 119 1.88 -9.79 -7.56
N ILE A 120 1.21 -9.27 -8.59
CA ILE A 120 0.41 -10.07 -9.53
C ILE A 120 1.31 -11.06 -10.30
N ALA A 121 2.45 -10.59 -10.82
CA ALA A 121 3.37 -11.45 -11.56
C ALA A 121 3.89 -12.61 -10.68
N MET A 122 4.24 -12.32 -9.43
CA MET A 122 4.64 -13.32 -8.44
C MET A 122 3.56 -14.37 -8.17
N THR A 123 2.29 -13.95 -8.08
CA THR A 123 1.16 -14.86 -7.88
C THR A 123 0.89 -15.71 -9.12
N ASN A 124 0.93 -15.11 -10.31
CA ASN A 124 0.70 -15.81 -11.57
C ASN A 124 1.77 -16.88 -11.82
N GLU A 125 3.04 -16.61 -11.49
CA GLU A 125 4.11 -17.62 -11.59
C GLU A 125 3.80 -18.87 -10.76
N VAL A 126 3.23 -18.68 -9.56
CA VAL A 126 2.81 -19.81 -8.71
C VAL A 126 1.61 -20.52 -9.32
N ALA A 127 0.65 -19.79 -9.88
CA ALA A 127 -0.56 -20.35 -10.47
C ALA A 127 -0.19 -21.30 -11.63
N TYR A 128 0.59 -20.81 -12.60
CA TYR A 128 1.01 -21.59 -13.76
C TYR A 128 1.80 -22.84 -13.36
N ARG A 129 2.73 -22.73 -12.40
CA ARG A 129 3.47 -23.90 -11.91
C ARG A 129 2.56 -24.95 -11.28
N THR A 130 1.48 -24.53 -10.62
CA THR A 130 0.55 -25.49 -10.00
C THR A 130 -0.31 -26.16 -11.06
N GLU A 131 -0.78 -25.41 -12.06
CA GLU A 131 -1.54 -25.95 -13.21
C GLU A 131 -0.71 -27.00 -13.97
N ASP A 132 0.55 -26.68 -14.30
CA ASP A 132 1.46 -27.62 -14.98
C ASP A 132 1.71 -28.90 -14.17
N ALA A 133 1.72 -28.80 -12.83
CA ALA A 133 1.92 -29.95 -11.95
C ALA A 133 0.65 -30.82 -11.84
N GLU A 134 -0.53 -30.20 -11.81
CA GLU A 134 -1.82 -30.89 -11.81
C GLU A 134 -2.04 -31.63 -13.14
N GLU A 135 -1.66 -31.05 -14.29
CA GLU A 135 -1.73 -31.69 -15.61
C GLU A 135 -0.72 -32.84 -15.80
N ALA A 136 0.42 -32.82 -15.10
CA ALA A 136 1.43 -33.88 -15.19
C ALA A 136 1.09 -35.14 -14.35
N GLU A 137 0.11 -35.04 -13.45
CA GLU A 137 -0.38 -36.14 -12.62
C GLU A 137 -1.60 -36.87 -13.21
N GLU A 138 -2.23 -36.35 -14.28
CA GLU A 138 -3.29 -37.00 -15.08
C GLU A 138 -2.75 -37.89 -16.21
#